data_AF-A0A7W2SN26-F1
#
_entry.id   AF-A0A7W2SN26-F1
#
_cell.length_a   1.000
_cell.length_b   1.000
_cell.length_c   1.000
_cell.angle_alpha   90.00
_cell.angle_beta   90.00
_cell.angle_gamma   90.00
#
_symmetry.space_group_name_H-M   'P 1'
#
loop_
_entity.id
_entity.type
_entity.pdbx_description
1 polymer ?
#
loop_
_entity_poly.entity_id
_entity_poly.type
_entity_poly.pdbx_seq_one_letter_code
_entity_poly.pdbx_strand_id
1 'polypeptide(L)'
;QLKSFVLSPATNSIPKGMTLVPTISDEKLSNDADTDVLLTELTWVSSNTAVATVAADGTVTVLANAPLATDTTITATLTVGYG
;
A
#
# COMPACT_ATOMS: atom_id res chain seq x y z
N GLN A 1 -11.77 -16.42 6.02
CA GLN A 1 -10.31 -16.33 5.87
C GLN A 1 -9.96 -15.60 4.57
N LEU A 2 -9.31 -14.44 4.67
CA LEU A 2 -8.60 -13.83 3.54
C LEU A 2 -7.56 -14.85 3.02
N LYS A 3 -7.58 -15.16 1.72
CA LYS A 3 -6.59 -16.07 1.11
C LYS A 3 -5.39 -15.30 0.58
N SER A 4 -5.65 -14.24 -0.18
CA SER A 4 -4.63 -13.37 -0.76
C SER A 4 -5.30 -12.15 -1.43
N PHE A 5 -4.57 -11.06 -1.50
CA PHE A 5 -4.89 -9.92 -2.36
C PHE A 5 -3.61 -9.45 -3.08
N VAL A 6 -3.76 -8.84 -4.25
CA VAL A 6 -2.64 -8.25 -5.01
C VAL A 6 -2.87 -6.76 -5.17
N LEU A 7 -1.85 -5.95 -4.84
CA LEU A 7 -1.85 -4.52 -5.09
C LEU A 7 -1.33 -4.22 -6.50
N SER A 8 -2.02 -3.32 -7.20
CA SER A 8 -1.64 -2.84 -8.53
C SER A 8 -1.63 -1.31 -8.55
N PRO A 9 -0.71 -0.68 -9.30
CA PRO A 9 0.45 -1.29 -9.95
C PRO A 9 1.56 -1.68 -8.95
N ALA A 10 2.25 -2.80 -9.20
CA ALA A 10 3.52 -3.10 -8.55
C ALA A 10 4.61 -2.22 -9.19
N THR A 11 4.85 -1.04 -8.63
CA THR A 11 5.81 -0.08 -9.21
C THR A 11 7.20 -0.23 -8.62
N ASN A 12 8.21 -0.30 -9.49
CA ASN A 12 9.62 -0.35 -9.07
C ASN A 12 10.26 1.05 -8.95
N SER A 13 9.60 2.11 -9.44
CA SER A 13 10.11 3.48 -9.34
C SER A 13 8.97 4.49 -9.43
N ILE A 14 8.92 5.43 -8.48
CA ILE A 14 8.00 6.57 -8.45
C ILE A 14 8.88 7.83 -8.42
N PRO A 15 8.70 8.81 -9.32
CA PRO A 15 9.50 10.04 -9.29
C PRO A 15 9.32 10.82 -7.99
N LYS A 16 10.33 11.62 -7.61
CA LYS A 16 10.25 12.47 -6.42
C LYS A 16 9.09 13.46 -6.51
N GLY A 17 8.39 13.65 -5.39
CA GLY A 17 7.24 14.55 -5.31
C GLY A 17 5.98 14.02 -5.99
N MET A 18 5.98 12.77 -6.46
CA MET A 18 4.80 12.13 -7.03
C MET A 18 4.12 11.22 -6.01
N THR A 19 2.86 10.91 -6.32
CA THR A 19 2.02 10.02 -5.53
C THR A 19 1.65 8.77 -6.33
N LEU A 20 1.52 7.65 -5.63
CA LEU A 20 0.93 6.41 -6.15
C LEU A 20 -0.29 6.07 -5.30
N VAL A 21 -1.41 5.79 -5.97
CA VAL A 21 -2.62 5.28 -5.34
C VAL A 21 -2.78 3.82 -5.75
N PRO A 22 -2.46 2.85 -4.88
CA PRO A 22 -2.62 1.44 -5.20
C PRO A 22 -4.08 1.03 -5.18
N THR A 23 -4.45 0.09 -6.04
CA THR A 23 -5.75 -0.60 -6.03
C THR A 23 -5.58 -2.09 -5.79
N ILE A 24 -6.61 -2.75 -5.27
CA ILE A 24 -6.62 -4.21 -5.15
C ILE A 24 -7.10 -4.78 -6.49
N SER A 25 -6.23 -5.50 -7.21
CA SER A 25 -6.52 -6.00 -8.57
C SER A 25 -6.98 -7.45 -8.63
N ASP A 26 -6.68 -8.25 -7.61
CA ASP A 26 -7.11 -9.63 -7.51
C ASP A 26 -7.42 -9.92 -6.05
N GLU A 27 -8.70 -10.19 -5.76
CA GLU A 27 -9.18 -10.38 -4.41
C GLU A 27 -9.93 -11.71 -4.33
N LYS A 28 -9.37 -12.65 -3.58
CA LYS A 28 -10.08 -13.87 -3.18
C LYS A 28 -10.40 -13.77 -1.70
N LEU A 29 -11.41 -12.98 -1.40
CA LEU A 29 -12.04 -12.99 -0.08
C LEU A 29 -12.87 -14.26 0.07
N SER A 30 -12.93 -14.77 1.30
CA SER A 30 -13.90 -15.81 1.62
C SER A 30 -15.30 -15.24 1.91
N ASN A 31 -15.49 -13.92 1.92
CA ASN A 31 -16.64 -13.24 2.52
C ASN A 31 -17.22 -12.07 1.70
N ASP A 32 -17.03 -12.02 0.39
CA ASP A 32 -17.69 -11.04 -0.51
C ASP A 32 -17.58 -9.55 -0.09
N ALA A 33 -16.50 -9.15 0.60
CA ALA A 33 -16.30 -7.74 0.96
C ALA A 33 -15.86 -6.90 -0.26
N ASP A 34 -16.15 -5.61 -0.21
CA ASP A 34 -15.87 -4.66 -1.29
C ASP A 34 -14.39 -4.22 -1.26
N THR A 35 -13.71 -4.23 -2.42
CA THR A 35 -12.24 -4.07 -2.54
C THR A 35 -11.75 -2.70 -2.04
N ASP A 36 -12.58 -1.65 -2.20
CA ASP A 36 -12.24 -0.29 -1.74
C ASP A 36 -12.31 -0.15 -0.21
N VAL A 37 -13.22 -0.89 0.43
CA VAL A 37 -13.32 -0.91 1.90
C VAL A 37 -12.04 -1.51 2.49
N LEU A 38 -11.44 -2.49 1.81
CA LEU A 38 -10.27 -3.20 2.31
C LEU A 38 -8.98 -2.38 2.30
N LEU A 39 -8.79 -1.47 1.34
CA LEU A 39 -7.63 -0.56 1.35
C LEU A 39 -7.56 0.28 2.63
N THR A 40 -8.72 0.68 3.14
CA THR A 40 -8.85 1.47 4.38
C THR A 40 -8.72 0.64 5.66
N GLU A 41 -8.86 -0.68 5.57
CA GLU A 41 -8.66 -1.62 6.68
C GLU A 41 -7.20 -2.11 6.79
N LEU A 42 -6.39 -1.87 5.75
CA LEU A 42 -4.97 -2.21 5.76
C LEU A 42 -4.19 -1.29 6.68
N THR A 43 -3.31 -1.89 7.48
CA THR A 43 -2.26 -1.15 8.17
C THR A 43 -1.06 -1.00 7.25
N TRP A 44 -0.72 0.25 6.94
CA TRP A 44 0.36 0.60 6.04
C TRP A 44 1.61 1.03 6.80
N VAL A 45 2.77 0.54 6.36
CA VAL A 45 4.07 0.90 6.92
C VAL A 45 5.05 1.20 5.79
N SER A 46 5.79 2.30 5.93
CA SER A 46 6.95 2.59 5.10
C SER A 46 8.22 2.18 5.82
N SER A 47 9.11 1.44 5.14
CA SER A 47 10.43 1.09 5.69
C SER A 47 11.35 2.31 5.83
N ASN A 48 11.07 3.41 5.10
CA ASN A 48 11.83 4.64 5.17
C ASN A 48 10.95 5.88 4.89
N THR A 49 10.49 6.52 5.96
CA THR A 49 9.63 7.71 5.90
C THR A 49 10.36 8.97 5.43
N ALA A 50 11.71 8.98 5.40
CA ALA A 50 12.48 10.06 4.80
C ALA A 50 12.53 9.97 3.26
N VAL A 51 12.07 8.86 2.67
CA VAL A 51 11.96 8.67 1.23
C VAL A 51 10.51 8.70 0.78
N ALA A 52 9.64 7.92 1.42
CA ALA A 52 8.22 7.89 1.09
C ALA A 52 7.35 7.72 2.33
N THR A 53 6.21 8.40 2.35
CA THR A 53 5.16 8.24 3.35
C THR A 53 3.95 7.55 2.73
N VAL A 54 3.16 6.88 3.56
CA VAL A 54 1.92 6.23 3.13
C VAL A 54 0.79 6.67 4.06
N ALA A 55 -0.34 7.09 3.48
CA ALA A 55 -1.54 7.48 4.21
C ALA A 55 -2.40 6.27 4.58
N ALA A 56 -3.42 6.47 5.42
CA ALA A 56 -4.29 5.39 5.89
C ALA A 56 -5.11 4.72 4.77
N ASP A 57 -5.37 5.44 3.68
CA ASP A 57 -6.05 4.93 2.48
C ASP A 57 -5.10 4.19 1.50
N GLY A 58 -3.82 4.06 1.86
CA GLY A 58 -2.79 3.45 1.02
C GLY A 58 -2.12 4.39 0.03
N THR A 59 -2.47 5.68 0.00
CA THR A 59 -1.80 6.65 -0.88
C THR A 59 -0.34 6.82 -0.48
N VAL A 60 0.57 6.46 -1.39
CA VAL A 60 2.01 6.57 -1.23
C VAL A 60 2.48 7.90 -1.81
N THR A 61 3.29 8.66 -1.07
CA THR A 61 3.90 9.91 -1.51
C THR A 61 5.41 9.82 -1.38
N VAL A 62 6.13 10.05 -2.48
CA VAL A 62 7.60 10.17 -2.45
C VAL A 62 7.97 11.61 -2.13
N LEU A 63 8.78 11.82 -1.10
CA LEU A 63 9.19 13.15 -0.68
C LEU A 63 10.05 13.82 -1.76
N ALA A 64 9.81 15.11 -2.01
CA ALA A 64 10.56 15.89 -3.00
C ALA A 64 12.07 15.94 -2.69
N ASN A 65 12.42 15.91 -1.39
CA ASN A 65 13.79 15.93 -0.87
C ASN A 65 14.35 14.52 -0.61
N ALA A 66 13.69 13.44 -1.03
CA ALA A 66 14.19 12.08 -0.85
C ALA A 66 15.62 11.94 -1.43
N PRO A 67 16.55 11.25 -0.75
CA PRO A 67 17.88 10.95 -1.32
C PRO A 67 17.79 10.20 -2.65
N LEU A 68 18.76 10.44 -3.55
CA LEU A 68 18.83 9.71 -4.82
C LEU A 68 19.23 8.25 -4.59
N ALA A 69 18.76 7.34 -5.46
CA ALA A 69 19.12 5.92 -5.45
C ALA A 69 18.89 5.22 -4.09
N THR A 70 17.87 5.65 -3.34
CA THR A 70 17.47 5.01 -2.08
C THR A 70 16.12 4.34 -2.29
N ASP A 71 16.10 3.03 -2.05
CA ASP A 71 14.88 2.24 -2.12
C ASP A 71 14.08 2.37 -0.82
N THR A 72 12.78 2.21 -0.93
CA THR A 72 11.86 2.11 0.20
C THR A 72 10.81 1.06 -0.11
N THR A 73 10.33 0.38 0.91
CA THR A 73 9.30 -0.65 0.80
C THR A 73 8.07 -0.19 1.58
N ILE A 74 6.93 -0.20 0.90
CA ILE A 74 5.63 -0.01 1.52
C ILE A 74 5.01 -1.39 1.77
N THR A 75 4.66 -1.68 3.01
CA THR A 75 4.03 -2.94 3.43
C THR A 75 2.60 -2.67 3.89
N ALA A 76 1.64 -3.40 3.33
CA ALA A 76 0.26 -3.38 3.75
C ALA A 76 -0.08 -4.70 4.45
N THR A 77 -0.66 -4.62 5.65
CA THR A 77 -1.05 -5.80 6.43
C THR A 77 -2.52 -5.70 6.80
N LEU A 78 -3.31 -6.72 6.43
CA LEU A 78 -4.68 -6.86 6.92
C LEU A 78 -4.67 -7.75 8.17
N THR A 79 -5.05 -7.20 9.31
CA THR A 79 -5.29 -8.01 10.51
C THR A 79 -6.75 -8.42 10.53
N VAL A 80 -7.06 -9.59 9.95
CA VAL A 80 -8.40 -10.18 10.06
C VAL A 80 -8.60 -10.71 11.48
N GLY A 81 -9.31 -9.95 12.30
CA GLY A 81 -9.84 -10.41 13.58
C GLY A 81 -10.99 -11.39 13.34
N TYR A 82 -10.67 -12.67 13.12
CA TYR A 82 -11.70 -13.71 13.19
C TYR A 82 -11.97 -14.02 14.66
N GLY A 83 -13.05 -13.43 15.18
CA GLY A 83 -13.80 -13.97 16.30
C GLY A 83 -14.80 -15.02 15.81
#